data_AF-A0A9D9PYV5-F1
#
_entry.id   AF-A0A9D9PYV5-F1
#
_cell.length_a   1.000
_cell.length_b   1.000
_cell.length_c   1.000
_cell.angle_alpha   90.00
_cell.angle_beta   90.00
_cell.angle_gamma   90.00
#
_symmetry.space_group_name_H-M   'P 1'
#
loop_
_entity.id
_entity.type
_entity.pdbx_description
1 polymer ?
#
loop_
_entity_poly.entity_id
_entity_poly.type
_entity_poly.pdbx_seq_one_letter_code
_entity_poly.pdbx_strand_id
1 'polypeptide(L)'
;ELRKKYPNFVHTGEDASEPYLKCLDGYMTWRFGQARHVPLFQSIFVPRIQFVGRGCFTHSTSKHDYASFFPKYGEQLIFGEQIGWVQINSVRYPSPMRSWLKKLALLRYDLADFLNSAEMQKMLKFQRKPEQLTSAWGVQGTNVCTTDKILHSVWKHKDGRLLVMFLNTVNEPQTVLPPDSLLASKGAAVLAEGKEPLFFPAGAPAPAVILRPYEAQLWLLNDQPDRAWAARHAPVMRKIATVMDDLGLMMNDAPHFPDRKQLDATKHEFLRIKDASWLLGAFRFSKTNLDYDPNKAPDNWAICPDKSIIYFGQVDFGDDGCTRLEGEFACDRNGVKVEMIDLTLDHPHEVLATFDLSAGGWYDYQTVQAKLTRPLVGKRDVMFRFSGGNCNFKGWRAVE
;
A
#
# COMPACT_ATOMS: atom_id res chain seq x y z
N GLU A 1 -20.43 -24.79 26.72
CA GLU A 1 -20.21 -24.13 28.03
C GLU A 1 -19.50 -22.77 27.93
N LEU A 2 -18.25 -22.66 27.45
CA LEU A 2 -17.52 -21.36 27.40
C LEU A 2 -18.24 -20.25 26.62
N ARG A 3 -18.72 -20.51 25.39
CA ARG A 3 -19.46 -19.52 24.59
C ARG A 3 -20.76 -19.03 25.23
N LYS A 4 -21.46 -19.90 25.96
CA LYS A 4 -22.68 -19.52 26.69
C LYS A 4 -22.37 -18.58 27.85
N LYS A 5 -21.23 -18.81 28.52
CA LYS A 5 -20.76 -17.99 29.65
C LYS A 5 -20.14 -16.66 29.19
N TYR A 6 -19.43 -16.66 28.06
CA TYR A 6 -18.70 -15.52 27.53
C TYR A 6 -19.05 -15.29 26.05
N PRO A 7 -20.25 -14.75 25.73
CA PRO A 7 -20.71 -14.60 24.35
C PRO A 7 -19.86 -13.64 23.50
N ASN A 8 -19.10 -12.75 24.14
CA ASN A 8 -18.23 -11.79 23.48
C ASN A 8 -16.76 -12.25 23.42
N PHE A 9 -16.45 -13.45 23.91
CA PHE A 9 -15.10 -13.99 23.85
C PHE A 9 -14.91 -14.74 22.53
N VAL A 10 -13.92 -14.31 21.75
CA VAL A 10 -13.51 -14.94 20.49
C VAL A 10 -12.24 -15.72 20.75
N HIS A 11 -12.26 -17.03 20.49
CA HIS A 11 -11.12 -17.91 20.66
C HIS A 11 -10.52 -18.28 19.30
N THR A 12 -9.28 -17.89 19.05
CA THR A 12 -8.57 -18.27 17.82
C THR A 12 -7.48 -19.29 18.10
N GLY A 13 -7.25 -20.18 17.14
CA GLY A 13 -6.13 -21.12 17.16
C GLY A 13 -5.07 -20.75 16.13
N GLU A 14 -3.86 -21.28 16.27
CA GLU A 14 -2.81 -21.09 15.28
C GLU A 14 -3.01 -22.01 14.07
N ASP A 15 -2.91 -21.43 12.87
CA ASP A 15 -2.93 -22.12 11.59
C ASP A 15 -4.14 -23.05 11.42
N ALA A 16 -4.00 -24.15 10.67
CA ALA A 16 -5.03 -25.16 10.49
C ALA A 16 -5.18 -26.10 11.71
N SER A 17 -5.51 -25.55 12.89
CA SER A 17 -5.88 -26.30 14.11
C SER A 17 -7.23 -27.02 13.99
N GLU A 18 -7.44 -27.72 12.87
CA GLU A 18 -8.70 -28.33 12.40
C GLU A 18 -9.37 -29.26 13.42
N PRO A 19 -8.64 -30.12 14.18
CA PRO A 19 -9.25 -30.97 15.19
C PRO A 19 -10.01 -30.21 16.28
N TYR A 20 -9.72 -28.91 16.46
CA TYR A 20 -10.34 -28.03 17.45
C TYR A 20 -11.42 -27.10 16.86
N LEU A 21 -11.87 -27.32 15.61
CA LEU A 21 -12.86 -26.47 14.92
C LEU A 21 -14.09 -26.13 15.78
N LYS A 22 -14.60 -27.11 16.55
CA LYS A 22 -15.79 -26.91 17.40
C LYS A 22 -15.54 -26.00 18.61
N CYS A 23 -14.28 -25.76 18.95
CA CYS A 23 -13.83 -24.99 20.10
C CYS A 23 -13.27 -23.60 19.73
N LEU A 24 -13.11 -23.33 18.43
CA LEU A 24 -12.49 -22.12 17.89
C LEU A 24 -13.49 -21.30 17.07
N ASP A 25 -13.30 -19.99 17.09
CA ASP A 25 -14.01 -18.99 16.31
C ASP A 25 -13.21 -18.55 15.08
N GLY A 26 -11.89 -18.78 15.09
CA GLY A 26 -11.03 -18.45 13.96
C GLY A 26 -9.67 -19.16 13.95
N TYR A 27 -9.03 -19.14 12.79
CA TYR A 27 -7.67 -19.64 12.56
C TYR A 27 -6.72 -18.52 12.19
N MET A 28 -5.60 -18.42 12.90
CA MET A 28 -4.49 -17.52 12.58
C MET A 28 -3.59 -18.16 11.51
N THR A 29 -3.88 -17.93 10.22
CA THR A 29 -3.29 -18.64 9.08
C THR A 29 -1.92 -18.11 8.65
N TRP A 30 -0.99 -18.03 9.59
CA TRP A 30 0.25 -17.31 9.40
C TRP A 30 1.17 -17.83 8.29
N ARG A 31 1.10 -19.14 8.02
CA ARG A 31 1.92 -19.81 6.99
C ARG A 31 1.24 -19.90 5.62
N PHE A 32 0.02 -19.38 5.46
CA PHE A 32 -0.73 -19.46 4.21
C PHE A 32 -0.21 -18.46 3.17
N GLY A 33 1.01 -18.66 2.69
CA GLY A 33 1.65 -17.80 1.70
C GLY A 33 2.73 -18.51 0.89
N GLN A 34 2.74 -19.84 0.88
CA GLN A 34 3.69 -20.65 0.15
C GLN A 34 3.41 -20.65 -1.36
N ALA A 35 4.45 -20.89 -2.17
CA ALA A 35 4.29 -21.00 -3.62
C ALA A 35 3.23 -22.04 -4.00
N ARG A 36 2.37 -21.69 -4.98
CA ARG A 36 1.28 -22.52 -5.52
C ARG A 36 0.16 -22.84 -4.52
N HIS A 37 0.07 -22.13 -3.40
CA HIS A 37 -1.07 -22.30 -2.50
C HIS A 37 -2.37 -21.87 -3.19
N VAL A 38 -3.48 -22.46 -2.77
CA VAL A 38 -4.82 -22.16 -3.23
C VAL A 38 -5.74 -22.05 -2.01
N PRO A 39 -6.90 -21.37 -2.09
CA PRO A 39 -7.80 -21.19 -0.95
C PRO A 39 -8.64 -22.44 -0.64
N LEU A 40 -8.03 -23.64 -0.69
CA LEU A 40 -8.73 -24.90 -0.50
C LEU A 40 -9.35 -24.97 0.90
N PHE A 41 -8.58 -24.62 1.92
CA PHE A 41 -9.04 -24.69 3.31
C PHE A 41 -10.20 -23.70 3.56
N GLN A 42 -10.10 -22.49 3.02
CA GLN A 42 -11.17 -21.49 3.05
C GLN A 42 -12.42 -21.99 2.32
N SER A 43 -12.27 -22.65 1.17
CA SER A 43 -13.41 -23.18 0.40
C SER A 43 -14.18 -24.29 1.09
N ILE A 44 -13.57 -24.99 2.04
CA ILE A 44 -14.21 -26.06 2.82
C ILE A 44 -14.86 -25.49 4.08
N PHE A 45 -14.18 -24.56 4.75
CA PHE A 45 -14.54 -24.16 6.11
C PHE A 45 -15.27 -22.82 6.20
N VAL A 46 -15.23 -21.92 5.23
CA VAL A 46 -16.09 -20.71 5.24
C VAL A 46 -17.53 -21.10 4.88
N PRO A 47 -18.57 -20.55 5.56
CA PRO A 47 -18.54 -19.53 6.62
C PRO A 47 -18.44 -20.05 8.06
N ARG A 48 -18.15 -21.33 8.28
CA ARG A 48 -18.17 -21.98 9.61
C ARG A 48 -17.11 -21.45 10.57
N ILE A 49 -15.98 -20.98 10.07
CA ILE A 49 -14.88 -20.39 10.85
C ILE A 49 -14.27 -19.21 10.12
N GLN A 50 -13.76 -18.24 10.88
CA GLN A 50 -13.08 -17.07 10.32
C GLN A 50 -11.57 -17.32 10.17
N PHE A 51 -10.99 -16.75 9.12
CA PHE A 51 -9.56 -16.79 8.88
C PHE A 51 -8.99 -15.43 9.20
N VAL A 52 -8.02 -15.36 10.11
CA VAL A 52 -7.45 -14.11 10.60
C VAL A 52 -5.95 -14.14 10.43
N GLY A 53 -5.33 -12.99 10.14
CA GLY A 53 -3.88 -12.80 10.24
C GLY A 53 -3.04 -13.80 9.43
N ARG A 54 -2.56 -13.36 8.26
CA ARG A 54 -1.55 -14.08 7.49
C ARG A 54 -0.17 -13.46 7.70
N GLY A 55 0.88 -14.28 7.81
CA GLY A 55 2.22 -13.79 8.17
C GLY A 55 2.68 -12.74 7.16
N CYS A 56 3.03 -11.54 7.64
CA CYS A 56 3.26 -10.38 6.79
C CYS A 56 4.74 -10.15 6.44
N PHE A 57 5.07 -8.98 5.90
CA PHE A 57 6.43 -8.54 5.54
C PHE A 57 7.41 -8.57 6.72
N THR A 58 6.91 -8.44 7.94
CA THR A 58 7.72 -8.17 9.12
C THR A 58 7.92 -9.40 10.01
N HIS A 59 7.40 -10.55 9.60
CA HIS A 59 7.75 -11.86 10.18
C HIS A 59 8.67 -12.65 9.24
N SER A 60 9.13 -12.02 8.17
CA SER A 60 10.12 -12.57 7.26
C SER A 60 11.50 -12.03 7.59
N THR A 61 12.36 -12.87 8.16
CA THR A 61 13.81 -12.60 8.22
C THR A 61 14.49 -12.77 6.86
N SER A 62 13.74 -13.25 5.85
CA SER A 62 14.21 -13.50 4.49
C SER A 62 13.87 -12.35 3.53
N LYS A 63 14.63 -12.27 2.43
CA LYS A 63 14.41 -11.30 1.36
C LYS A 63 12.97 -11.43 0.82
N HIS A 64 12.31 -10.29 0.67
CA HIS A 64 10.99 -10.18 0.08
C HIS A 64 10.92 -8.91 -0.78
N ASP A 65 10.14 -8.96 -1.85
CA ASP A 65 10.01 -7.84 -2.78
C ASP A 65 8.85 -6.95 -2.37
N TYR A 66 8.99 -5.63 -2.53
CA TYR A 66 7.89 -4.68 -2.28
C TYR A 66 6.60 -5.07 -3.03
N ALA A 67 6.75 -5.51 -4.28
CA ALA A 67 5.64 -5.95 -5.13
C ALA A 67 4.84 -7.11 -4.52
N SER A 68 5.44 -7.95 -3.65
CA SER A 68 4.73 -9.05 -3.01
C SER A 68 3.68 -8.60 -1.99
N PHE A 69 3.72 -7.34 -1.54
CA PHE A 69 2.80 -6.80 -0.54
C PHE A 69 1.36 -6.83 -1.02
N PHE A 70 1.16 -6.37 -2.25
CA PHE A 70 -0.15 -6.17 -2.83
C PHE A 70 -0.91 -7.48 -3.04
N PRO A 71 -0.38 -8.51 -3.74
CA PRO A 71 -1.08 -9.77 -3.90
C PRO A 71 -1.24 -10.51 -2.57
N LYS A 72 -0.28 -10.45 -1.66
CA LYS A 72 -0.35 -11.14 -0.37
C LYS A 72 -1.49 -10.66 0.53
N TYR A 73 -1.74 -9.35 0.58
CA TYR A 73 -2.92 -8.81 1.27
C TYR A 73 -4.18 -8.86 0.40
N GLY A 74 -4.04 -8.77 -0.93
CA GLY A 74 -5.14 -8.93 -1.87
C GLY A 74 -5.80 -10.31 -1.75
N GLU A 75 -5.00 -11.36 -1.61
CA GLU A 75 -5.48 -12.73 -1.36
C GLU A 75 -6.26 -12.84 -0.06
N GLN A 76 -5.89 -12.10 1.01
CA GLN A 76 -6.67 -12.10 2.25
C GLN A 76 -8.11 -11.61 1.98
N LEU A 77 -8.28 -10.50 1.24
CA LEU A 77 -9.61 -10.03 0.85
C LEU A 77 -10.32 -11.04 -0.05
N ILE A 78 -9.63 -11.47 -1.12
CA ILE A 78 -10.21 -12.31 -2.17
C ILE A 78 -10.61 -13.69 -1.62
N PHE A 79 -9.88 -14.23 -0.66
CA PHE A 79 -10.18 -15.51 0.00
C PHE A 79 -11.06 -15.36 1.26
N GLY A 80 -11.59 -14.16 1.53
CA GLY A 80 -12.57 -13.92 2.60
C GLY A 80 -11.97 -13.85 4.02
N GLU A 81 -10.65 -13.77 4.13
CA GLU A 81 -9.93 -13.62 5.38
C GLU A 81 -10.12 -12.21 5.97
N GLN A 82 -9.86 -12.06 7.26
CA GLN A 82 -9.66 -10.76 7.86
C GLN A 82 -8.31 -10.19 7.40
N ILE A 83 -8.32 -8.94 6.95
CA ILE A 83 -7.10 -8.20 6.62
C ILE A 83 -6.32 -7.99 7.92
N GLY A 84 -5.12 -8.55 8.04
CA GLY A 84 -4.46 -8.57 9.33
C GLY A 84 -2.99 -8.91 9.33
N TRP A 85 -2.44 -8.92 10.55
CA TRP A 85 -1.01 -9.02 10.85
C TRP A 85 -0.16 -7.89 10.30
N VAL A 86 -0.71 -6.69 10.29
CA VAL A 86 -0.02 -5.51 9.79
C VAL A 86 0.81 -4.87 10.91
N GLN A 87 2.08 -4.58 10.66
CA GLN A 87 2.86 -3.77 11.60
C GLN A 87 2.42 -2.32 11.58
N ILE A 88 2.49 -1.68 12.74
CA ILE A 88 2.14 -0.26 12.90
C ILE A 88 2.86 0.63 11.88
N ASN A 89 4.12 0.33 11.54
CA ASN A 89 4.89 1.10 10.55
C ASN A 89 4.32 1.05 9.13
N SER A 90 3.66 -0.04 8.73
CA SER A 90 3.02 -0.16 7.42
C SER A 90 1.72 0.66 7.31
N VAL A 91 1.15 1.10 8.44
CA VAL A 91 -0.10 1.88 8.50
C VAL A 91 0.05 3.27 9.10
N ARG A 92 1.16 3.52 9.82
CA ARG A 92 1.44 4.79 10.49
C ARG A 92 1.76 5.89 9.48
N TYR A 93 2.43 5.55 8.39
CA TYR A 93 2.94 6.52 7.41
C TYR A 93 2.27 6.38 6.05
N PRO A 94 1.95 7.50 5.36
CA PRO A 94 1.49 7.48 3.98
C PRO A 94 2.40 6.64 3.10
N SER A 95 1.80 5.72 2.38
CA SER A 95 2.49 4.89 1.39
C SER A 95 1.43 4.19 0.55
N PRO A 96 1.78 3.71 -0.65
CA PRO A 96 0.86 2.87 -1.42
C PRO A 96 0.42 1.63 -0.63
N MET A 97 1.29 1.07 0.24
CA MET A 97 0.95 -0.02 1.15
C MET A 97 -0.16 0.35 2.16
N ARG A 98 -0.08 1.54 2.79
CA ARG A 98 -1.10 2.02 3.72
C ARG A 98 -2.43 2.25 3.01
N SER A 99 -2.41 2.93 1.86
CA SER A 99 -3.60 3.16 1.02
C SER A 99 -4.25 1.84 0.61
N TRP A 100 -3.43 0.87 0.17
CA TRP A 100 -3.86 -0.48 -0.17
C TRP A 100 -4.55 -1.18 1.00
N LEU A 101 -3.91 -1.21 2.18
CA LEU A 101 -4.49 -1.84 3.37
C LEU A 101 -5.81 -1.17 3.81
N LYS A 102 -5.87 0.16 3.80
CA LYS A 102 -7.11 0.89 4.12
C LYS A 102 -8.23 0.54 3.15
N LYS A 103 -7.94 0.47 1.85
CA LYS A 103 -8.89 0.05 0.82
C LYS A 103 -9.42 -1.35 1.10
N LEU A 104 -8.53 -2.32 1.29
CA LEU A 104 -8.91 -3.71 1.55
C LEU A 104 -9.71 -3.83 2.86
N ALA A 105 -9.33 -3.10 3.91
CA ALA A 105 -10.04 -3.10 5.18
C ALA A 105 -11.46 -2.52 5.06
N LEU A 106 -11.63 -1.40 4.34
CA LEU A 106 -12.94 -0.79 4.09
C LEU A 106 -13.84 -1.72 3.27
N LEU A 107 -13.30 -2.35 2.21
CA LEU A 107 -14.03 -3.36 1.43
C LEU A 107 -14.41 -4.57 2.27
N ARG A 108 -13.47 -5.13 3.04
CA ARG A 108 -13.73 -6.31 3.88
C ARG A 108 -14.77 -6.03 4.95
N TYR A 109 -14.78 -4.83 5.52
CA TYR A 109 -15.77 -4.38 6.50
C TYR A 109 -17.15 -4.23 5.86
N ASP A 110 -17.23 -3.55 4.71
CA ASP A 110 -18.47 -3.33 3.97
C ASP A 110 -19.11 -4.65 3.50
N LEU A 111 -18.28 -5.61 3.10
CA LEU A 111 -18.71 -6.94 2.65
C LEU A 111 -18.84 -7.97 3.78
N ALA A 112 -18.60 -7.60 5.04
CA ALA A 112 -18.50 -8.55 6.14
C ALA A 112 -19.77 -9.38 6.32
N ASP A 113 -20.95 -8.75 6.31
CA ASP A 113 -22.23 -9.45 6.43
C ASP A 113 -22.41 -10.51 5.34
N PHE A 114 -22.04 -10.17 4.11
CA PHE A 114 -22.17 -11.05 2.95
C PHE A 114 -21.18 -12.22 3.05
N LEU A 115 -19.89 -11.93 3.22
CA LEU A 115 -18.84 -12.95 3.24
C LEU A 115 -18.97 -13.89 4.44
N ASN A 116 -19.42 -13.39 5.61
CA ASN A 116 -19.64 -14.21 6.80
C ASN A 116 -20.85 -15.15 6.68
N SER A 117 -21.66 -15.02 5.62
CA SER A 117 -22.80 -15.91 5.32
C SER A 117 -22.67 -16.57 3.94
N ALA A 118 -21.51 -16.47 3.29
CA ALA A 118 -21.29 -16.97 1.95
C ALA A 118 -20.29 -18.13 1.92
N GLU A 119 -20.50 -19.04 0.98
CA GLU A 119 -19.60 -20.15 0.69
C GLU A 119 -18.74 -19.78 -0.52
N MET A 120 -17.43 -19.95 -0.40
CA MET A 120 -16.53 -19.75 -1.52
C MET A 120 -16.81 -20.79 -2.62
N GLN A 121 -16.95 -20.32 -3.84
CA GLN A 121 -17.23 -21.16 -5.01
C GLN A 121 -15.96 -21.38 -5.83
N LYS A 122 -16.06 -22.29 -6.79
CA LYS A 122 -15.01 -22.49 -7.79
C LYS A 122 -14.70 -21.18 -8.52
N MET A 123 -13.41 -20.86 -8.62
CA MET A 123 -12.94 -19.69 -9.35
C MET A 123 -13.39 -19.70 -10.81
N LEU A 124 -13.59 -18.51 -11.37
CA LEU A 124 -13.89 -18.36 -12.79
C LEU A 124 -12.72 -18.87 -13.64
N LYS A 125 -13.06 -19.50 -14.77
CA LYS A 125 -12.12 -19.73 -15.87
C LYS A 125 -12.27 -18.59 -16.87
N PHE A 126 -11.32 -17.66 -16.87
CA PHE A 126 -11.29 -16.59 -17.85
C PHE A 126 -11.08 -17.15 -19.27
N GLN A 127 -11.54 -16.42 -20.28
CA GLN A 127 -11.36 -16.80 -21.69
C GLN A 127 -9.88 -16.84 -22.08
N ARG A 128 -9.05 -16.06 -21.40
CA ARG A 128 -7.59 -16.06 -21.52
C ARG A 128 -6.99 -16.08 -20.12
N LYS A 129 -5.86 -16.77 -19.97
CA LYS A 129 -5.14 -16.79 -18.69
C LYS A 129 -4.72 -15.35 -18.33
N PRO A 130 -4.98 -14.87 -17.11
CA PRO A 130 -4.48 -13.58 -16.68
C PRO A 130 -2.96 -13.50 -16.74
N GLU A 131 -2.43 -12.29 -16.92
CA GLU A 131 -1.00 -12.05 -16.74
C GLU A 131 -0.58 -12.38 -15.30
N GLN A 132 0.68 -12.79 -15.13
CA GLN A 132 1.20 -13.24 -13.84
C GLN A 132 2.31 -12.33 -13.32
N LEU A 133 2.42 -12.25 -12.00
CA LEU A 133 3.50 -11.61 -11.26
C LEU A 133 4.25 -12.69 -10.48
N THR A 134 5.58 -12.71 -10.61
CA THR A 134 6.45 -13.54 -9.77
C THR A 134 7.24 -12.64 -8.83
N SER A 135 7.18 -12.91 -7.53
CA SER A 135 7.88 -12.11 -6.51
C SER A 135 8.27 -12.96 -5.29
N ALA A 136 9.30 -12.55 -4.56
CA ALA A 136 9.71 -13.16 -3.31
C ALA A 136 8.81 -12.66 -2.15
N TRP A 137 8.14 -13.57 -1.45
CA TRP A 137 7.14 -13.26 -0.41
C TRP A 137 7.67 -13.37 1.03
N GLY A 138 8.85 -13.96 1.20
CA GLY A 138 9.53 -14.07 2.51
C GLY A 138 8.85 -14.98 3.55
N VAL A 139 7.75 -15.66 3.20
CA VAL A 139 7.06 -16.57 4.13
C VAL A 139 7.87 -17.85 4.27
N GLN A 140 8.40 -18.11 5.47
CA GLN A 140 9.18 -19.31 5.79
C GLN A 140 10.43 -19.52 4.90
N GLY A 141 11.20 -18.48 4.67
CA GLY A 141 12.42 -18.51 3.86
C GLY A 141 12.30 -17.72 2.56
N THR A 142 13.23 -17.95 1.62
CA THR A 142 13.18 -17.39 0.27
C THR A 142 12.10 -18.12 -0.54
N ASN A 143 10.85 -17.73 -0.32
CA ASN A 143 9.69 -18.30 -0.97
C ASN A 143 9.25 -17.40 -2.14
N VAL A 144 9.39 -17.90 -3.37
CA VAL A 144 9.03 -17.20 -4.61
C VAL A 144 7.66 -17.66 -5.07
N CYS A 145 6.70 -16.73 -5.12
CA CYS A 145 5.32 -17.01 -5.50
C CYS A 145 5.01 -16.39 -6.86
N THR A 146 4.26 -17.14 -7.67
CA THR A 146 3.65 -16.64 -8.92
C THR A 146 2.15 -16.56 -8.71
N THR A 147 1.59 -15.36 -8.84
CA THR A 147 0.14 -15.09 -8.75
C THR A 147 -0.34 -14.41 -10.01
N ASP A 148 -1.64 -14.50 -10.29
CA ASP A 148 -2.24 -13.66 -11.33
C ASP A 148 -2.21 -12.19 -10.88
N LYS A 149 -1.98 -11.26 -11.81
CA LYS A 149 -1.96 -9.80 -11.55
C LYS A 149 -3.35 -9.26 -11.20
N ILE A 150 -4.40 -9.90 -11.73
CA ILE A 150 -5.78 -9.73 -11.26
C ILE A 150 -6.14 -10.97 -10.45
N LEU A 151 -6.35 -10.77 -9.16
CA LEU A 151 -6.94 -11.78 -8.28
C LEU A 151 -8.47 -11.72 -8.41
N HIS A 152 -9.11 -12.88 -8.28
CA HIS A 152 -10.57 -12.97 -8.25
C HIS A 152 -11.08 -14.07 -7.34
N SER A 153 -12.33 -13.93 -6.91
CA SER A 153 -13.07 -15.00 -6.23
C SER A 153 -14.56 -14.92 -6.49
N VAL A 154 -15.24 -16.03 -6.23
CA VAL A 154 -16.69 -16.19 -6.38
C VAL A 154 -17.25 -16.67 -5.05
N TRP A 155 -18.31 -16.03 -4.58
CA TRP A 155 -18.92 -16.28 -3.27
C TRP A 155 -20.42 -16.44 -3.41
N LYS A 156 -20.97 -17.55 -2.94
CA LYS A 156 -22.41 -17.79 -2.94
C LYS A 156 -22.98 -17.54 -1.57
N HIS A 157 -23.82 -16.52 -1.46
CA HIS A 157 -24.55 -16.24 -0.23
C HIS A 157 -25.69 -17.26 -0.04
N LYS A 158 -26.11 -17.46 1.21
CA LYS A 158 -27.18 -18.40 1.58
C LYS A 158 -28.53 -18.16 0.87
N ASP A 159 -28.77 -16.95 0.38
CA ASP A 159 -29.98 -16.58 -0.38
C ASP A 159 -29.84 -16.79 -1.90
N GLY A 160 -28.72 -17.37 -2.36
CA GLY A 160 -28.50 -17.71 -3.76
C GLY A 160 -27.81 -16.63 -4.60
N ARG A 161 -27.60 -15.42 -4.06
CA ARG A 161 -26.80 -14.38 -4.73
C ARG A 161 -25.34 -14.80 -4.85
N LEU A 162 -24.70 -14.45 -5.96
CA LEU A 162 -23.27 -14.69 -6.19
C LEU A 162 -22.52 -13.36 -6.22
N LEU A 163 -21.49 -13.21 -5.40
CA LEU A 163 -20.56 -12.09 -5.49
C LEU A 163 -19.29 -12.56 -6.20
N VAL A 164 -18.92 -11.90 -7.29
CA VAL A 164 -17.61 -12.02 -7.92
C VAL A 164 -16.80 -10.78 -7.57
N MET A 165 -15.61 -10.98 -7.04
CA MET A 165 -14.67 -9.90 -6.72
C MET A 165 -13.50 -9.97 -7.67
N PHE A 166 -13.06 -8.82 -8.17
CA PHE A 166 -11.86 -8.64 -8.96
C PHE A 166 -10.96 -7.61 -8.31
N LEU A 167 -9.66 -7.85 -8.30
CA LEU A 167 -8.69 -6.99 -7.66
C LEU A 167 -7.38 -6.98 -8.44
N ASN A 168 -7.01 -5.82 -8.98
CA ASN A 168 -5.69 -5.62 -9.58
C ASN A 168 -4.66 -5.41 -8.48
N THR A 169 -3.56 -6.15 -8.49
CA THR A 169 -2.53 -6.10 -7.44
C THR A 169 -1.22 -5.48 -7.92
N VAL A 170 -1.19 -4.86 -9.09
CA VAL A 170 0.02 -4.24 -9.68
C VAL A 170 -0.19 -2.76 -10.01
N ASN A 171 0.93 -2.04 -10.20
CA ASN A 171 0.94 -0.62 -10.54
C ASN A 171 0.75 -0.35 -12.05
N GLU A 172 -0.06 -1.17 -12.72
CA GLU A 172 -0.32 -1.03 -14.16
C GLU A 172 -1.76 -1.48 -14.46
N PRO A 173 -2.41 -0.94 -15.51
CA PRO A 173 -3.73 -1.40 -15.92
C PRO A 173 -3.72 -2.88 -16.29
N GLN A 174 -4.81 -3.58 -15.96
CA GLN A 174 -4.97 -5.01 -16.26
C GLN A 174 -6.36 -5.28 -16.82
N THR A 175 -6.47 -6.27 -17.71
CA THR A 175 -7.73 -6.67 -18.35
C THR A 175 -7.92 -8.17 -18.28
N VAL A 176 -9.12 -8.62 -17.91
CA VAL A 176 -9.55 -10.02 -18.01
C VAL A 176 -10.91 -10.14 -18.68
N LEU A 177 -11.14 -11.28 -19.30
CA LEU A 177 -12.38 -11.61 -20.00
C LEU A 177 -13.10 -12.74 -19.24
N PRO A 178 -14.18 -12.44 -18.49
CA PRO A 178 -14.99 -13.46 -17.85
C PRO A 178 -15.59 -14.45 -18.87
N PRO A 179 -15.98 -15.66 -18.45
CA PRO A 179 -16.62 -16.60 -19.37
C PRO A 179 -17.96 -16.03 -19.89
N ASP A 180 -18.27 -16.25 -21.17
CA ASP A 180 -19.50 -15.74 -21.80
C ASP A 180 -20.77 -16.23 -21.07
N SER A 181 -20.70 -17.39 -20.45
CA SER A 181 -21.80 -17.98 -19.67
C SER A 181 -22.05 -17.32 -18.32
N LEU A 182 -21.19 -16.40 -17.86
CA LEU A 182 -21.28 -15.82 -16.51
C LEU A 182 -22.64 -15.16 -16.24
N LEU A 183 -23.19 -14.49 -17.25
CA LEU A 183 -24.47 -13.78 -17.17
C LEU A 183 -25.60 -14.51 -17.90
N ALA A 184 -25.39 -15.75 -18.36
CA ALA A 184 -26.37 -16.46 -19.19
C ALA A 184 -27.76 -16.59 -18.53
N SER A 185 -27.80 -16.77 -17.21
CA SER A 185 -29.04 -16.93 -16.43
C SER A 185 -29.20 -15.93 -15.28
N LYS A 186 -28.25 -14.99 -15.11
CA LYS A 186 -28.25 -14.01 -14.02
C LYS A 186 -27.93 -12.61 -14.53
N GLY A 187 -28.64 -11.62 -14.03
CA GLY A 187 -28.26 -10.22 -14.16
C GLY A 187 -27.14 -9.86 -13.19
N ALA A 188 -26.40 -8.80 -13.50
CA ALA A 188 -25.29 -8.29 -12.68
C ALA A 188 -25.52 -6.84 -12.27
N ALA A 189 -25.28 -6.55 -10.99
CA ALA A 189 -24.97 -5.21 -10.51
C ALA A 189 -23.44 -5.08 -10.37
N VAL A 190 -22.84 -4.14 -11.09
CA VAL A 190 -21.40 -3.96 -11.18
C VAL A 190 -21.01 -2.65 -10.50
N LEU A 191 -20.11 -2.75 -9.52
CA LEU A 191 -19.53 -1.62 -8.81
C LEU A 191 -18.03 -1.52 -9.12
N ALA A 192 -17.61 -0.38 -9.66
CA ALA A 192 -16.22 -0.03 -9.86
C ALA A 192 -15.85 1.20 -9.02
N GLU A 193 -14.58 1.33 -8.65
CA GLU A 193 -14.13 2.42 -7.78
C GLU A 193 -14.40 3.80 -8.38
N GLY A 194 -15.11 4.64 -7.62
CA GLY A 194 -15.40 6.03 -8.01
C GLY A 194 -16.36 6.17 -9.21
N LYS A 195 -16.97 5.08 -9.67
CA LYS A 195 -17.94 5.09 -10.78
C LYS A 195 -19.35 4.82 -10.29
N GLU A 196 -20.33 5.29 -11.04
CA GLU A 196 -21.72 4.95 -10.79
C GLU A 196 -21.98 3.46 -11.12
N PRO A 197 -22.90 2.79 -10.38
CA PRO A 197 -23.21 1.39 -10.62
C PRO A 197 -23.71 1.11 -12.05
N LEU A 198 -23.23 0.02 -12.64
CA LEU A 198 -23.71 -0.49 -13.92
C LEU A 198 -24.57 -1.72 -13.71
N PHE A 199 -25.54 -1.94 -14.60
CA PHE A 199 -26.50 -3.04 -14.49
C PHE A 199 -26.63 -3.77 -15.82
N PHE A 200 -26.48 -5.09 -15.79
CA PHE A 200 -26.57 -5.95 -16.97
C PHE A 200 -27.67 -6.97 -16.75
N PRO A 201 -28.66 -7.10 -17.65
CA PRO A 201 -29.71 -8.12 -17.51
C PRO A 201 -29.14 -9.53 -17.73
N ALA A 202 -29.88 -10.55 -17.28
CA ALA A 202 -29.58 -11.93 -17.64
C ALA A 202 -29.61 -12.12 -19.17
N GLY A 203 -28.70 -12.94 -19.69
CA GLY A 203 -28.50 -13.17 -21.11
C GLY A 203 -27.65 -12.11 -21.82
N ALA A 204 -27.27 -11.02 -21.15
CA ALA A 204 -26.31 -10.07 -21.71
C ALA A 204 -24.91 -10.70 -21.80
N PRO A 205 -24.09 -10.32 -22.80
CA PRO A 205 -22.69 -10.73 -22.84
C PRO A 205 -21.96 -10.16 -21.62
N ALA A 206 -21.11 -10.98 -20.99
CA ALA A 206 -20.28 -10.52 -19.88
C ALA A 206 -19.24 -9.51 -20.38
N PRO A 207 -19.22 -8.27 -19.87
CA PRO A 207 -18.24 -7.27 -20.33
C PRO A 207 -16.83 -7.64 -19.88
N ALA A 208 -15.83 -7.11 -20.58
CA ALA A 208 -14.45 -7.16 -20.13
C ALA A 208 -14.31 -6.45 -18.76
N VAL A 209 -13.47 -7.00 -17.89
CA VAL A 209 -13.09 -6.35 -16.63
C VAL A 209 -11.77 -5.63 -16.87
N ILE A 210 -11.81 -4.30 -16.85
CA ILE A 210 -10.64 -3.43 -17.08
C ILE A 210 -10.40 -2.66 -15.79
N LEU A 211 -9.27 -2.93 -15.13
CA LEU A 211 -8.91 -2.37 -13.83
C LEU A 211 -7.69 -1.47 -13.97
N ARG A 212 -7.76 -0.26 -13.42
CA ARG A 212 -6.61 0.62 -13.19
C ARG A 212 -5.66 0.00 -12.17
N PRO A 213 -4.43 0.52 -12.04
CA PRO A 213 -3.52 0.15 -10.95
C PRO A 213 -4.24 0.05 -9.60
N TYR A 214 -4.10 -1.09 -8.93
CA TYR A 214 -4.65 -1.31 -7.58
C TYR A 214 -6.18 -1.15 -7.43
N GLU A 215 -6.94 -1.24 -8.52
CA GLU A 215 -8.41 -1.08 -8.49
C GLU A 215 -9.13 -2.40 -8.17
N ALA A 216 -10.21 -2.28 -7.40
CA ALA A 216 -11.17 -3.33 -7.12
C ALA A 216 -12.47 -3.14 -7.91
N GLN A 217 -13.11 -4.25 -8.29
CA GLN A 217 -14.44 -4.23 -8.90
C GLN A 217 -15.27 -5.39 -8.35
N LEU A 218 -16.54 -5.12 -8.03
CA LEU A 218 -17.47 -6.08 -7.46
C LEU A 218 -18.63 -6.32 -8.41
N TRP A 219 -18.99 -7.57 -8.63
CA TRP A 219 -20.14 -7.97 -9.43
C TRP A 219 -21.07 -8.82 -8.57
N LEU A 220 -22.27 -8.31 -8.27
CA LEU A 220 -23.30 -9.13 -7.64
C LEU A 220 -24.22 -9.70 -8.72
N LEU A 221 -24.20 -11.02 -8.87
CA LEU A 221 -25.05 -11.77 -9.78
C LEU A 221 -26.29 -12.27 -9.05
N ASN A 222 -27.44 -11.99 -9.63
CA ASN A 222 -28.74 -12.40 -9.12
C ASN A 222 -29.71 -12.60 -10.30
N ASP A 223 -30.92 -13.09 -10.06
CA ASP A 223 -31.88 -13.33 -11.16
C ASP A 223 -32.24 -12.03 -11.89
N GLN A 224 -32.27 -10.91 -11.15
CA GLN A 224 -32.31 -9.55 -11.68
C GLN A 224 -31.21 -8.69 -11.04
N PRO A 225 -30.66 -7.68 -11.74
CA PRO A 225 -29.63 -6.81 -11.17
C PRO A 225 -30.08 -6.13 -9.88
N ASP A 226 -29.39 -6.39 -8.77
CA ASP A 226 -29.76 -5.91 -7.44
C ASP A 226 -29.32 -4.44 -7.24
N ARG A 227 -30.23 -3.53 -7.57
CA ARG A 227 -30.03 -2.08 -7.43
C ARG A 227 -29.92 -1.63 -5.98
N ALA A 228 -30.60 -2.30 -5.06
CA ALA A 228 -30.60 -1.95 -3.65
C ALA A 228 -29.23 -2.30 -3.02
N TRP A 229 -28.69 -3.47 -3.33
CA TRP A 229 -27.33 -3.84 -2.96
C TRP A 229 -26.31 -2.85 -3.54
N ALA A 230 -26.42 -2.53 -4.84
CA ALA A 230 -25.52 -1.57 -5.47
C ALA A 230 -25.55 -0.19 -4.77
N ALA A 231 -26.73 0.33 -4.46
CA ALA A 231 -26.89 1.60 -3.75
C ALA A 231 -26.30 1.58 -2.33
N ARG A 232 -26.41 0.46 -1.61
CA ARG A 232 -25.82 0.27 -0.27
C ARG A 232 -24.30 0.37 -0.30
N HIS A 233 -23.66 -0.24 -1.29
CA HIS A 233 -22.20 -0.41 -1.35
C HIS A 233 -21.48 0.68 -2.19
N ALA A 234 -22.19 1.41 -3.06
CA ALA A 234 -21.63 2.50 -3.86
C ALA A 234 -20.90 3.60 -3.05
N PRO A 235 -21.35 4.02 -1.85
CA PRO A 235 -20.61 5.00 -1.04
C PRO A 235 -19.21 4.52 -0.66
N VAL A 236 -19.03 3.24 -0.32
CA VAL A 236 -17.71 2.67 -0.01
C VAL A 236 -16.84 2.64 -1.26
N MET A 237 -17.40 2.28 -2.42
CA MET A 237 -16.68 2.27 -3.69
C MET A 237 -16.21 3.68 -4.13
N ARG A 238 -16.99 4.72 -3.83
CA ARG A 238 -16.57 6.11 -4.00
C ARG A 238 -15.48 6.50 -2.99
N LYS A 239 -15.62 6.10 -1.72
CA LYS A 239 -14.64 6.38 -0.68
C LYS A 239 -13.28 5.76 -1.00
N ILE A 240 -13.23 4.48 -1.35
CA ILE A 240 -11.94 3.80 -1.61
C ILE A 240 -11.21 4.32 -2.85
N ALA A 241 -11.94 4.91 -3.81
CA ALA A 241 -11.34 5.58 -4.97
C ALA A 241 -10.53 6.84 -4.60
N THR A 242 -10.84 7.43 -3.44
CA THR A 242 -10.15 8.61 -2.90
C THR A 242 -9.24 8.27 -1.73
N VAL A 243 -9.10 6.99 -1.37
CA VAL A 243 -8.10 6.53 -0.38
C VAL A 243 -6.73 6.54 -1.06
N MET A 244 -6.24 7.74 -1.34
CA MET A 244 -4.85 8.05 -1.55
C MET A 244 -4.42 8.78 -0.27
N ASP A 245 -3.64 8.12 0.59
CA ASP A 245 -2.92 8.84 1.64
C ASP A 245 -1.80 9.66 0.99
N ASP A 246 -2.16 10.85 0.52
CA ASP A 246 -1.23 11.97 0.35
C ASP A 246 -1.02 12.72 1.68
N LEU A 247 -1.99 12.62 2.60
CA LEU A 247 -1.92 13.25 3.92
C LEU A 247 -1.33 12.31 5.00
N GLY A 248 -0.11 12.62 5.41
CA GLY A 248 0.50 12.08 6.63
C GLY A 248 -0.34 12.31 7.88
N LEU A 249 -0.17 11.44 8.87
CA LEU A 249 -0.32 11.87 10.26
C LEU A 249 0.72 12.97 10.45
N MET A 250 0.33 14.23 10.25
CA MET A 250 1.17 15.37 10.54
C MET A 250 1.44 15.32 12.05
N MET A 251 2.58 14.76 12.45
CA MET A 251 3.16 15.08 13.75
C MET A 251 3.62 16.53 13.62
N ASN A 252 2.68 17.45 13.80
CA ASN A 252 2.91 18.88 13.84
C ASN A 252 3.55 19.22 15.19
N ASP A 253 4.85 19.02 15.32
CA ASP A 253 5.60 19.86 16.24
C ASP A 253 5.83 21.19 15.53
N ALA A 254 5.51 22.31 16.18
CA ALA A 254 5.81 23.62 15.64
C ALA A 254 7.33 23.70 15.36
N PRO A 255 7.77 24.26 14.21
CA PRO A 255 9.18 24.31 13.88
C PRO A 255 9.94 25.13 14.93
N HIS A 256 10.94 24.51 15.56
CA HIS A 256 11.81 25.16 16.52
C HIS A 256 13.12 25.60 15.84
N PHE A 257 13.03 26.53 14.89
CA PHE A 257 14.16 27.10 14.14
C PHE A 257 15.35 27.62 14.98
N PRO A 258 15.17 28.05 16.26
CA PRO A 258 16.30 28.42 17.11
C PRO A 258 17.21 27.23 17.49
N ASP A 259 16.69 26.00 17.52
CA ASP A 259 17.46 24.79 17.82
C ASP A 259 17.81 24.05 16.51
N ARG A 260 18.75 24.64 15.76
CA ARG A 260 19.18 24.14 14.46
C ARG A 260 20.60 23.57 14.50
N LYS A 261 20.79 22.45 13.80
CA LYS A 261 22.10 21.85 13.61
C LYS A 261 22.98 22.72 12.72
N GLN A 262 24.27 22.64 12.99
CA GLN A 262 25.33 23.21 12.17
C GLN A 262 25.93 22.07 11.36
N LEU A 263 25.85 22.17 10.04
CA LEU A 263 26.27 21.15 9.09
C LEU A 263 27.34 21.71 8.16
N ASP A 264 28.11 20.83 7.54
CA ASP A 264 29.24 21.18 6.70
C ASP A 264 29.15 20.44 5.37
N ALA A 265 28.82 21.17 4.30
CA ALA A 265 28.72 20.64 2.95
C ALA A 265 30.04 20.70 2.18
N THR A 266 31.07 21.38 2.70
CA THR A 266 32.40 21.50 2.06
C THR A 266 33.11 20.16 1.92
N LYS A 267 32.69 19.16 2.71
CA LYS A 267 33.23 17.79 2.65
C LYS A 267 32.71 16.97 1.47
N HIS A 268 31.71 17.47 0.75
CA HIS A 268 31.04 16.75 -0.36
C HIS A 268 30.47 15.36 0.03
N GLU A 269 30.24 15.16 1.34
CA GLU A 269 29.59 13.97 1.88
C GLU A 269 28.07 14.16 1.90
N PHE A 270 27.33 13.05 1.84
CA PHE A 270 25.89 13.09 1.99
C PHE A 270 25.48 13.50 3.40
N LEU A 271 24.81 14.64 3.51
CA LEU A 271 24.01 15.03 4.66
C LEU A 271 22.73 14.19 4.65
N ARG A 272 22.58 13.32 5.65
CA ARG A 272 21.53 12.31 5.73
C ARG A 272 20.32 12.82 6.50
N ILE A 273 19.20 12.12 6.40
CA ILE A 273 18.00 12.43 7.21
C ILE A 273 18.28 12.49 8.72
N LYS A 274 19.25 11.71 9.22
CA LYS A 274 19.66 11.79 10.63
C LYS A 274 20.27 13.14 11.03
N ASP A 275 20.81 13.85 10.06
CA ASP A 275 21.47 15.14 10.21
C ASP A 275 20.45 16.28 10.09
N ALA A 276 19.20 16.01 9.71
CA ALA A 276 18.14 17.00 9.70
C ALA A 276 17.83 17.53 11.12
N SER A 277 17.49 18.82 11.20
CA SER A 277 17.10 19.50 12.43
C SER A 277 15.60 19.31 12.71
N TRP A 278 14.77 19.26 11.66
CA TRP A 278 13.32 19.15 11.81
C TRP A 278 12.66 18.55 10.56
N LEU A 279 11.49 17.93 10.75
CA LEU A 279 10.68 17.32 9.69
C LEU A 279 9.21 17.71 9.89
N LEU A 280 8.53 18.15 8.84
CA LEU A 280 7.07 18.33 8.78
C LEU A 280 6.50 17.40 7.73
N GLY A 281 5.58 16.53 8.13
CA GLY A 281 4.96 15.58 7.21
C GLY A 281 5.91 14.49 6.67
N ALA A 282 7.24 14.67 6.78
CA ALA A 282 8.23 13.66 6.48
C ALA A 282 8.50 12.74 7.67
N PHE A 283 8.65 11.45 7.40
CA PHE A 283 8.74 10.41 8.41
C PHE A 283 10.05 9.67 8.34
N ARG A 284 10.90 9.91 9.33
CA ARG A 284 12.12 9.13 9.56
C ARG A 284 11.78 7.87 10.36
N PHE A 285 12.26 6.71 9.91
CA PHE A 285 12.21 5.50 10.71
C PHE A 285 13.21 5.62 11.89
N SER A 286 12.71 5.55 13.12
CA SER A 286 13.55 5.51 14.32
C SER A 286 13.28 4.25 15.15
N LYS A 287 14.22 3.96 16.05
CA LYS A 287 14.60 2.69 16.72
C LYS A 287 13.52 1.86 17.42
N THR A 288 12.25 2.23 17.34
CA THR A 288 11.15 1.45 17.92
C THR A 288 10.33 0.87 16.78
N ASN A 289 10.58 -0.38 16.42
CA ASN A 289 9.61 -1.37 15.92
C ASN A 289 10.38 -2.58 15.35
N LEU A 290 10.85 -3.40 16.30
CA LEU A 290 11.28 -4.81 16.25
C LEU A 290 12.20 -5.36 15.13
N ASP A 291 12.51 -4.65 14.04
CA ASP A 291 13.49 -5.12 13.02
C ASP A 291 14.38 -4.03 12.41
N TYR A 292 14.20 -2.74 12.79
CA TYR A 292 15.14 -1.69 12.37
C TYR A 292 16.32 -1.61 13.33
N ASP A 293 17.46 -2.17 12.92
CA ASP A 293 18.75 -1.97 13.57
C ASP A 293 19.51 -0.83 12.85
N PRO A 294 19.63 0.37 13.45
CA PRO A 294 20.33 1.50 12.83
C PRO A 294 21.81 1.24 12.58
N ASN A 295 22.38 0.17 13.14
CA ASN A 295 23.76 -0.25 12.89
C ASN A 295 23.87 -1.25 11.72
N LYS A 296 22.77 -1.88 11.29
CA LYS A 296 22.75 -2.85 10.17
C LYS A 296 22.12 -2.31 8.88
N ALA A 297 21.35 -1.22 8.97
CA ALA A 297 20.80 -0.49 7.83
C ALA A 297 21.17 1.02 7.96
N PRO A 298 22.42 1.40 7.61
CA PRO A 298 22.97 2.74 7.89
C PRO A 298 22.29 3.87 7.09
N ASP A 299 21.56 3.52 6.03
CA ASP A 299 20.84 4.46 5.18
C ASP A 299 19.58 4.96 5.91
N ASN A 300 19.75 6.01 6.70
CA ASN A 300 18.66 6.80 7.27
C ASN A 300 17.93 7.52 6.13
N TRP A 301 16.76 7.02 5.73
CA TRP A 301 15.86 7.68 4.79
C TRP A 301 14.54 8.06 5.46
N ALA A 302 13.82 8.97 4.81
CA ALA A 302 12.49 9.42 5.21
C ALA A 302 11.49 9.15 4.10
N ILE A 303 10.27 8.77 4.49
CA ILE A 303 9.11 8.88 3.60
C ILE A 303 8.70 10.35 3.61
N CYS A 304 8.64 10.96 2.43
CA CYS A 304 8.28 12.35 2.21
C CYS A 304 6.99 12.39 1.37
N PRO A 305 5.81 12.39 2.01
CA PRO A 305 4.55 12.67 1.34
C PRO A 305 4.51 14.03 0.62
N ASP A 306 3.52 14.21 -0.25
CA ASP A 306 3.24 15.52 -0.85
C ASP A 306 3.14 16.61 0.22
N LYS A 307 3.77 17.77 -0.03
CA LYS A 307 3.87 18.93 0.87
C LYS A 307 4.70 18.72 2.12
N SER A 308 5.46 17.63 2.20
CA SER A 308 6.43 17.45 3.28
C SER A 308 7.52 18.50 3.21
N ILE A 309 8.10 18.79 4.38
CA ILE A 309 9.23 19.68 4.54
C ILE A 309 10.28 19.00 5.40
N ILE A 310 11.54 19.11 5.02
CA ILE A 310 12.69 18.68 5.84
C ILE A 310 13.63 19.86 5.98
N TYR A 311 13.86 20.31 7.21
CA TYR A 311 14.79 21.38 7.52
C TYR A 311 16.10 20.78 8.04
N PHE A 312 17.19 21.01 7.32
CA PHE A 312 18.49 20.47 7.69
C PHE A 312 19.18 21.29 8.78
N GLY A 313 18.95 22.59 8.80
CA GLY A 313 19.63 23.52 9.70
C GLY A 313 20.50 24.49 8.91
N GLN A 314 21.53 25.03 9.57
CA GLN A 314 22.50 25.91 8.96
C GLN A 314 23.64 25.07 8.38
N VAL A 315 23.84 25.16 7.07
CA VAL A 315 24.81 24.39 6.31
C VAL A 315 25.90 25.33 5.79
N ASP A 316 27.16 24.99 6.04
CA ASP A 316 28.31 25.69 5.50
C ASP A 316 28.67 25.17 4.11
N PHE A 317 28.62 26.05 3.11
CA PHE A 317 29.01 25.77 1.72
C PHE A 317 30.44 26.23 1.39
N GLY A 318 31.17 26.82 2.35
CA GLY A 318 32.51 27.36 2.13
C GLY A 318 32.52 28.59 1.21
N ASP A 319 33.70 29.04 0.83
CA ASP A 319 33.88 30.31 0.08
C ASP A 319 34.00 30.10 -1.45
N ASP A 320 34.29 28.88 -1.89
CA ASP A 320 34.62 28.57 -3.30
C ASP A 320 33.38 28.52 -4.23
N GLY A 321 32.18 28.55 -3.66
CA GLY A 321 30.92 28.67 -4.39
C GLY A 321 30.41 27.37 -4.99
N CYS A 322 29.50 26.70 -4.27
CA CYS A 322 28.86 25.49 -4.75
C CYS A 322 27.86 25.79 -5.86
N THR A 323 27.88 25.04 -6.98
CA THR A 323 26.98 25.27 -8.13
C THR A 323 26.07 24.09 -8.46
N ARG A 324 26.33 22.92 -7.87
CA ARG A 324 25.53 21.71 -8.10
C ARG A 324 25.30 20.90 -6.84
N LEU A 325 24.11 20.34 -6.75
CA LEU A 325 23.70 19.42 -5.71
C LEU A 325 23.37 18.04 -6.27
N GLU A 326 23.54 17.03 -5.42
CA GLU A 326 23.04 15.68 -5.61
C GLU A 326 22.10 15.30 -4.49
N GLY A 327 21.02 14.60 -4.80
CA GLY A 327 20.12 14.01 -3.82
C GLY A 327 19.76 12.58 -4.19
N GLU A 328 19.56 11.74 -3.17
CA GLU A 328 19.18 10.34 -3.35
C GLU A 328 17.68 10.13 -3.06
N PHE A 329 16.92 9.82 -4.11
CA PHE A 329 15.46 9.74 -4.07
C PHE A 329 14.92 8.44 -4.68
N ALA A 330 13.74 8.01 -4.26
CA ALA A 330 12.94 6.98 -4.94
C ALA A 330 11.47 7.39 -4.96
N CYS A 331 10.77 7.32 -6.10
CA CYS A 331 9.34 7.64 -6.18
C CYS A 331 8.61 6.71 -7.16
N ASP A 332 7.32 6.46 -6.92
CA ASP A 332 6.51 5.51 -7.70
C ASP A 332 5.82 6.13 -8.93
N ARG A 333 6.04 7.42 -9.16
CA ARG A 333 5.37 8.20 -10.22
C ARG A 333 6.25 9.34 -10.71
N ASN A 334 5.96 9.77 -11.95
CA ASN A 334 6.54 10.97 -12.54
C ASN A 334 5.90 12.23 -11.97
N GLY A 335 6.60 13.35 -12.09
CA GLY A 335 6.10 14.67 -11.69
C GLY A 335 6.28 14.98 -10.20
N VAL A 336 6.92 14.09 -9.44
CA VAL A 336 7.38 14.41 -8.08
C VAL A 336 8.58 15.35 -8.19
N LYS A 337 8.53 16.45 -7.44
CA LYS A 337 9.57 17.48 -7.39
C LYS A 337 10.04 17.69 -5.97
N VAL A 338 11.34 17.89 -5.82
CA VAL A 338 11.94 18.29 -4.55
C VAL A 338 12.67 19.61 -4.75
N GLU A 339 12.33 20.60 -3.96
CA GLU A 339 12.92 21.93 -4.04
C GLU A 339 13.77 22.19 -2.81
N MET A 340 15.00 22.61 -3.00
CA MET A 340 15.83 23.14 -1.93
C MET A 340 15.61 24.66 -1.83
N ILE A 341 15.38 25.13 -0.62
CA ILE A 341 14.97 26.50 -0.30
C ILE A 341 15.97 27.12 0.68
N ASP A 342 16.38 28.35 0.40
CA ASP A 342 17.14 29.20 1.32
C ASP A 342 16.19 29.87 2.32
N LEU A 343 16.48 29.74 3.60
CA LEU A 343 15.79 30.42 4.70
C LEU A 343 16.68 31.48 5.36
N THR A 344 17.86 31.75 4.83
CA THR A 344 18.73 32.81 5.34
C THR A 344 18.08 34.17 5.10
N LEU A 345 18.15 35.06 6.09
CA LEU A 345 17.54 36.40 6.04
C LEU A 345 17.95 37.18 4.77
N ASP A 346 17.04 38.04 4.30
CA ASP A 346 17.00 38.82 3.04
C ASP A 346 16.48 38.11 1.78
N HIS A 347 16.42 36.77 1.74
CA HIS A 347 15.74 36.01 0.67
C HIS A 347 14.96 34.78 1.19
N PRO A 348 14.13 34.90 2.24
CA PRO A 348 13.36 33.76 2.71
C PRO A 348 12.46 33.25 1.58
N HIS A 349 12.57 31.97 1.26
CA HIS A 349 11.81 31.26 0.21
C HIS A 349 12.38 31.28 -1.21
N GLU A 350 13.64 31.71 -1.41
CA GLU A 350 14.31 31.49 -2.69
C GLU A 350 14.48 29.98 -2.94
N VAL A 351 13.98 29.49 -4.07
CA VAL A 351 14.27 28.12 -4.53
C VAL A 351 15.67 28.11 -5.13
N LEU A 352 16.58 27.44 -4.45
CA LEU A 352 17.99 27.32 -4.83
C LEU A 352 18.19 26.26 -5.91
N ALA A 353 17.45 25.15 -5.83
CA ALA A 353 17.52 24.05 -6.78
C ALA A 353 16.21 23.28 -6.80
N THR A 354 15.90 22.67 -7.94
CA THR A 354 14.77 21.75 -8.11
C THR A 354 15.29 20.41 -8.64
N PHE A 355 14.97 19.33 -7.93
CA PHE A 355 15.18 17.95 -8.37
C PHE A 355 13.88 17.45 -8.99
N ASP A 356 13.89 17.18 -10.30
CA ASP A 356 12.79 16.52 -10.99
C ASP A 356 12.98 15.00 -10.94
N LEU A 357 12.07 14.30 -10.27
CA LEU A 357 12.20 12.86 -10.04
C LEU A 357 11.52 12.05 -11.14
N SER A 358 12.16 10.96 -11.52
CA SER A 358 11.62 9.97 -12.46
C SER A 358 11.02 8.79 -11.72
N ALA A 359 9.91 8.25 -12.22
CA ALA A 359 9.26 7.08 -11.65
C ALA A 359 10.20 5.86 -11.65
N GLY A 360 10.22 5.13 -10.53
CA GLY A 360 10.91 3.85 -10.35
C GLY A 360 10.20 3.01 -9.28
N GLY A 361 10.86 1.96 -8.78
CA GLY A 361 10.38 1.24 -7.61
C GLY A 361 10.46 2.09 -6.34
N TRP A 362 9.58 1.83 -5.38
CA TRP A 362 9.50 2.59 -4.11
C TRP A 362 10.84 2.58 -3.32
N TYR A 363 11.68 1.56 -3.51
CA TYR A 363 13.00 1.46 -2.89
C TYR A 363 14.16 1.52 -3.90
N ASP A 364 13.89 1.85 -5.15
CA ASP A 364 14.90 1.94 -6.21
C ASP A 364 15.48 3.36 -6.20
N TYR A 365 16.40 3.61 -5.27
CA TYR A 365 17.01 4.92 -5.12
C TYR A 365 17.88 5.30 -6.32
N GLN A 366 17.70 6.53 -6.77
CA GLN A 366 18.48 7.16 -7.82
C GLN A 366 19.16 8.42 -7.27
N THR A 367 20.41 8.65 -7.66
CA THR A 367 21.08 9.93 -7.45
C THR A 367 20.63 10.89 -8.54
N VAL A 368 19.93 11.95 -8.14
CA VAL A 368 19.44 12.99 -9.03
C VAL A 368 20.26 14.25 -8.80
N GLN A 369 20.73 14.85 -9.90
CA GLN A 369 21.46 16.11 -9.86
C GLN A 369 20.52 17.28 -10.05
N ALA A 370 20.77 18.37 -9.34
CA ALA A 370 20.11 19.65 -9.56
C ALA A 370 21.14 20.77 -9.65
N LYS A 371 20.98 21.62 -10.65
CA LYS A 371 21.79 22.83 -10.81
C LYS A 371 21.25 23.91 -9.88
N LEU A 372 22.15 24.59 -9.18
CA LEU A 372 21.77 25.74 -8.37
C LEU A 372 21.44 26.95 -9.25
N THR A 373 20.45 27.74 -8.86
CA THR A 373 20.06 28.99 -9.53
C THR A 373 21.18 30.04 -9.47
N ARG A 374 22.03 29.96 -8.44
CA ARG A 374 23.23 30.77 -8.24
C ARG A 374 24.28 29.99 -7.42
N PRO A 375 25.57 30.33 -7.49
CA PRO A 375 26.56 29.76 -6.59
C PRO A 375 26.20 30.01 -5.11
N LEU A 376 26.31 28.97 -4.29
CA LEU A 376 26.11 29.03 -2.85
C LEU A 376 27.45 29.13 -2.13
N VAL A 377 27.61 30.18 -1.34
CA VAL A 377 28.77 30.41 -0.47
C VAL A 377 28.32 30.65 0.97
N GLY A 378 29.23 30.37 1.91
CA GLY A 378 29.08 30.58 3.33
C GLY A 378 27.96 29.75 3.95
N LYS A 379 27.47 30.20 5.09
CA LYS A 379 26.46 29.49 5.88
C LYS A 379 25.04 29.85 5.42
N ARG A 380 24.23 28.82 5.12
CA ARG A 380 22.84 28.97 4.69
C ARG A 380 21.90 28.11 5.51
N ASP A 381 20.73 28.64 5.83
CA ASP A 381 19.66 27.84 6.43
C ASP A 381 18.89 27.11 5.33
N VAL A 382 18.99 25.78 5.30
CA VAL A 382 18.53 24.95 4.16
C VAL A 382 17.32 24.11 4.51
N MET A 383 16.30 24.19 3.64
CA MET A 383 15.07 23.43 3.73
C MET A 383 14.75 22.72 2.42
N PHE A 384 14.18 21.53 2.48
CA PHE A 384 13.68 20.78 1.34
C PHE A 384 12.15 20.72 1.38
N ARG A 385 11.50 21.06 0.27
CA ARG A 385 10.04 20.96 0.07
C ARG A 385 9.74 19.89 -0.97
N PHE A 386 8.77 19.03 -0.67
CA PHE A 386 8.37 17.92 -1.53
C PHE A 386 7.00 18.21 -2.12
N SER A 387 6.82 17.98 -3.43
CA SER A 387 5.55 18.21 -4.12
C SER A 387 5.31 17.24 -5.27
N GLY A 388 4.05 17.11 -5.69
CA GLY A 388 3.67 16.31 -6.86
C GLY A 388 3.52 14.81 -6.58
N GLY A 389 3.70 14.39 -5.32
CA GLY A 389 3.52 13.01 -4.88
C GLY A 389 4.44 12.63 -3.72
N ASN A 390 4.35 11.37 -3.32
CA ASN A 390 5.17 10.82 -2.24
C ASN A 390 6.50 10.29 -2.79
N CYS A 391 7.59 10.46 -2.06
CA CYS A 391 8.87 9.83 -2.37
C CYS A 391 9.61 9.39 -1.10
N ASN A 392 10.66 8.61 -1.28
CA ASN A 392 11.64 8.33 -0.25
C ASN A 392 12.89 9.17 -0.51
N PHE A 393 13.49 9.69 0.56
CA PHE A 393 14.66 10.56 0.49
C PHE A 393 15.71 10.12 1.50
N LYS A 394 16.94 9.82 1.05
CA LYS A 394 18.07 9.44 1.92
C LYS A 394 18.88 10.63 2.43
N GLY A 395 19.00 11.66 1.61
CA GLY A 395 19.88 12.79 1.88
C GLY A 395 20.41 13.43 0.60
N TRP A 396 21.27 14.43 0.78
CA TRP A 396 21.81 15.24 -0.29
C TRP A 396 23.25 15.67 -0.01
N ARG A 397 23.96 16.16 -1.02
CA ARG A 397 25.31 16.72 -0.89
C ARG A 397 25.56 17.83 -1.91
N ALA A 398 26.52 18.70 -1.59
CA ALA A 398 27.19 19.55 -2.56
C ALA A 398 28.25 18.73 -3.31
N VAL A 399 28.37 18.89 -4.64
CA VAL A 399 29.32 18.11 -5.45
C VAL A 399 30.33 18.93 -6.23
N GLU A 400 30.06 20.22 -6.41
CA GLU A 400 30.92 21.19 -7.09
C GLU A 400 30.76 22.51 -6.40
#